data_AF-A0A371WQF5-F1
#
_entry.id   AF-A0A371WQF5-F1
#
_cell.length_a   1.000
_cell.length_b   1.000
_cell.length_c   1.000
_cell.angle_alpha   90.00
_cell.angle_beta   90.00
_cell.angle_gamma   90.00
#
_symmetry.space_group_name_H-M   'P 1'
#
loop_
_entity.id
_entity.type
_entity.pdbx_description
1 polymer ?
#
loop_
_entity_poly.entity_id
_entity_poly.type
_entity_poly.pdbx_seq_one_letter_code
_entity_poly.pdbx_strand_id
1 'polypeptide(L)'
;MSASAFYDAGALKQLAINLFYGWGYNFYRTENQLRADDLMIRAKVGWLLGQARASVESAESAYRHQFLPPPTRAQPFPDASAVSGAQALERLSKTIGSLEGQIRAQPVPENDRMMQRYRQEAQALAALAACDERLVGQAETLRALLDGRAGVWIIESEPEIADGLKAISETLRNRQAVLQV
;
A
#
# COMPACT_ATOMS: atom_id res chain seq x y z
N MET A 1 43.57 9.86 -23.97
CA MET A 1 42.42 8.94 -23.85
C MET A 1 41.16 9.77 -23.80
N SER A 2 40.38 9.80 -24.88
CA SER A 2 39.11 10.52 -24.92
C SER A 2 38.12 9.75 -24.06
N ALA A 3 37.68 10.33 -22.94
CA ALA A 3 36.54 9.79 -22.22
C ALA A 3 35.35 9.83 -23.18
N SER A 4 34.85 8.64 -23.53
CA SER A 4 33.71 8.48 -24.44
C SER A 4 32.61 9.49 -24.10
N ALA A 5 32.07 10.20 -25.09
CA ALA A 5 30.94 11.13 -24.92
C ALA A 5 29.72 10.45 -24.26
N PHE A 6 29.69 9.12 -24.26
CA PHE A 6 28.74 8.31 -23.51
C PHE A 6 28.79 8.54 -21.99
N TYR A 7 29.95 8.90 -21.42
CA TYR A 7 30.13 9.21 -19.99
C TYR A 7 30.19 10.71 -19.70
N ASP A 8 29.91 11.56 -20.69
CA ASP A 8 29.82 12.99 -20.45
C ASP A 8 28.58 13.30 -19.62
N ALA A 9 28.81 13.49 -18.31
CA ALA A 9 27.76 13.80 -17.35
C ALA A 9 26.96 15.07 -17.72
N GLY A 10 27.56 16.03 -18.41
CA GLY A 10 26.89 17.24 -18.88
C GLY A 10 25.94 16.96 -20.03
N ALA A 11 26.41 16.24 -21.05
CA ALA A 11 25.60 15.85 -22.22
C ALA A 11 24.46 14.90 -21.82
N LEU A 12 24.73 13.91 -20.98
CA LEU A 12 23.72 13.00 -20.43
C LEU A 12 22.67 13.74 -19.61
N LYS A 13 23.09 14.69 -18.76
CA LYS A 13 22.16 15.52 -17.98
C LYS A 13 21.27 16.36 -18.87
N GLN A 14 21.82 17.00 -19.91
CA GLN A 14 21.04 17.81 -20.84
C GLN A 14 20.04 16.96 -21.66
N LEU A 15 20.47 15.78 -22.12
CA LEU A 15 19.60 14.83 -22.81
C LEU A 15 18.44 14.39 -21.91
N ALA A 16 18.74 14.01 -20.66
CA ALA A 16 17.73 13.63 -19.68
C ALA A 16 16.75 14.78 -19.42
N ILE A 17 17.25 15.99 -19.15
CA ILE A 17 16.43 17.20 -18.95
C ILE A 17 15.50 17.43 -20.15
N ASN A 18 16.00 17.35 -21.37
CA ASN A 18 15.20 17.55 -22.58
C ASN A 18 14.14 16.45 -22.76
N LEU A 19 14.47 15.19 -22.46
CA LEU A 19 13.52 14.07 -22.48
C LEU A 19 12.38 14.30 -21.47
N PHE A 20 12.75 14.66 -20.26
CA PHE A 20 11.80 14.95 -19.19
C PHE A 20 10.90 16.14 -19.53
N TYR A 21 11.45 17.25 -20.05
CA TYR A 21 10.66 18.39 -20.52
C TYR A 21 9.75 18.03 -21.70
N GLY A 22 10.24 17.21 -22.64
CA GLY A 22 9.46 16.70 -23.78
C GLY A 22 8.28 15.82 -23.35
N TRP A 23 8.42 15.10 -22.23
CA TRP A 23 7.34 14.36 -21.57
C TRP A 23 6.53 15.20 -20.58
N GLY A 24 6.88 16.47 -20.46
CA GLY A 24 6.17 17.45 -19.67
C GLY A 24 6.50 17.50 -18.18
N TYR A 25 7.60 16.86 -17.78
CA TYR A 25 8.16 16.86 -16.43
C TYR A 25 9.19 17.98 -16.27
N ASN A 26 8.96 18.87 -15.30
CA ASN A 26 9.88 19.94 -14.90
C ASN A 26 10.32 19.71 -13.45
N PHE A 27 11.62 19.45 -13.25
CA PHE A 27 12.22 19.20 -11.93
C PHE A 27 12.03 20.33 -10.92
N TYR A 28 11.83 21.56 -11.37
CA TYR A 28 11.75 22.75 -10.50
C TYR A 28 10.31 23.13 -10.15
N ARG A 29 9.32 22.34 -10.57
CA ARG A 29 7.91 22.53 -10.18
C ARG A 29 7.55 21.62 -9.01
N THR A 30 7.18 22.23 -7.90
CA THR A 30 6.72 21.55 -6.67
C THR A 30 5.59 20.56 -6.96
N GLU A 31 4.70 20.87 -7.89
CA GLU A 31 3.57 19.99 -8.25
C GLU A 31 4.01 18.69 -8.94
N ASN A 32 5.14 18.70 -9.66
CA ASN A 32 5.69 17.46 -10.24
C ASN A 32 6.36 16.60 -9.17
N GLN A 33 7.03 17.24 -8.21
CA GLN A 33 7.59 16.56 -7.04
C GLN A 33 6.48 15.90 -6.23
N LEU A 34 5.39 16.62 -5.93
CA LEU A 34 4.24 16.08 -5.19
C LEU A 34 3.57 14.90 -5.89
N ARG A 35 3.49 14.89 -7.23
CA ARG A 35 2.99 13.73 -8.00
C ARG A 35 3.95 12.53 -7.97
N ALA A 36 5.26 12.78 -8.01
CA ALA A 36 6.24 11.71 -7.90
C ALA A 36 6.26 11.11 -6.49
N ASP A 37 6.14 11.96 -5.47
CA ASP A 37 6.03 11.57 -4.07
C ASP A 37 4.76 10.74 -3.83
N ASP A 38 3.60 11.13 -4.41
CA ASP A 38 2.37 10.33 -4.37
C ASP A 38 2.59 8.88 -4.86
N LEU A 39 3.20 8.72 -6.03
CA LEU A 39 3.47 7.39 -6.60
C LEU A 39 4.39 6.57 -5.69
N MET A 40 5.43 7.21 -5.15
CA MET A 40 6.37 6.56 -4.23
C MET A 40 5.69 6.14 -2.93
N ILE A 41 4.86 7.01 -2.36
CA ILE A 41 4.12 6.72 -1.13
C ILE A 41 3.15 5.58 -1.36
N ARG A 42 2.34 5.59 -2.42
CA ARG A 42 1.42 4.49 -2.72
C ARG A 42 2.14 3.16 -2.93
N ALA A 43 3.31 3.17 -3.59
CA ALA A 43 4.15 1.99 -3.71
C ALA A 43 4.63 1.49 -2.32
N LYS A 44 5.04 2.41 -1.44
CA LYS A 44 5.47 2.08 -0.07
C LYS A 44 4.32 1.52 0.78
N VAL A 45 3.14 2.14 0.75
CA VAL A 45 1.95 1.65 1.47
C VAL A 45 1.57 0.26 0.95
N GLY A 46 1.55 0.06 -0.38
CA GLY A 46 1.30 -1.25 -0.96
C GLY A 46 2.31 -2.32 -0.51
N TRP A 47 3.59 -1.97 -0.41
CA TRP A 47 4.63 -2.85 0.12
C TRP A 47 4.39 -3.21 1.60
N LEU A 48 4.03 -2.24 2.44
CA LEU A 48 3.74 -2.45 3.86
C LEU A 48 2.54 -3.40 4.06
N LEU A 49 1.47 -3.20 3.30
CA LEU A 49 0.31 -4.08 3.34
C LEU A 49 0.63 -5.48 2.82
N GLY A 50 1.47 -5.60 1.79
CA GLY A 50 1.97 -6.88 1.31
C GLY A 50 2.75 -7.64 2.38
N GLN A 51 3.57 -6.94 3.18
CA GLN A 51 4.25 -7.55 4.33
C GLN A 51 3.28 -7.98 5.43
N ALA A 52 2.34 -7.12 5.81
CA ALA A 52 1.31 -7.44 6.80
C ALA A 52 0.51 -8.69 6.40
N ARG A 53 0.10 -8.77 5.12
CA ARG A 53 -0.56 -9.94 4.55
C ARG A 53 0.29 -11.19 4.64
N ALA A 54 1.56 -11.12 4.25
CA ALA A 54 2.49 -12.26 4.31
C ALA A 54 2.66 -12.79 5.74
N SER A 55 2.70 -11.89 6.75
CA SER A 55 2.73 -12.29 8.16
C SER A 55 1.47 -13.08 8.56
N VAL A 56 0.28 -12.64 8.12
CA VAL A 56 -0.98 -13.37 8.38
C VAL A 56 -1.01 -14.71 7.66
N GLU A 57 -0.59 -14.80 6.39
CA GLU A 57 -0.53 -16.07 5.64
C GLU A 57 0.46 -17.06 6.28
N SER A 58 1.60 -16.57 6.77
CA SER A 58 2.56 -17.39 7.53
C SER A 58 1.96 -17.91 8.84
N ALA A 59 1.29 -17.03 9.60
CA ALA A 59 0.61 -17.39 10.83
C ALA A 59 -0.56 -18.38 10.59
N GLU A 60 -1.31 -18.21 9.50
CA GLU A 60 -2.36 -19.15 9.07
C GLU A 60 -1.80 -20.53 8.78
N SER A 61 -0.72 -20.61 8.01
CA SER A 61 -0.07 -21.89 7.69
C SER A 61 0.38 -22.60 8.96
N ALA A 62 1.06 -21.90 9.87
CA ALA A 62 1.48 -22.44 11.16
C ALA A 62 0.29 -22.89 12.01
N TYR A 63 -0.79 -22.09 12.05
CA TYR A 63 -2.01 -22.43 12.78
C TYR A 63 -2.66 -23.70 12.24
N ARG A 64 -2.81 -23.84 10.92
CA ARG A 64 -3.37 -25.06 10.30
C ARG A 64 -2.52 -26.27 10.62
N HIS A 65 -1.19 -26.17 10.56
CA HIS A 65 -0.30 -27.27 10.93
C HIS A 65 -0.46 -27.70 12.40
N GLN A 66 -0.70 -26.75 13.30
CA GLN A 66 -0.83 -27.02 14.72
C GLN A 66 -2.22 -27.57 15.11
N PHE A 67 -3.29 -27.01 14.55
CA PHE A 67 -4.66 -27.26 15.01
C PHE A 67 -5.51 -28.11 14.05
N LEU A 68 -5.04 -28.36 12.82
CA LEU A 68 -5.71 -29.18 11.81
C LEU A 68 -4.78 -30.30 11.30
N PRO A 69 -4.39 -31.26 12.18
CA PRO A 69 -3.57 -32.39 11.76
C PRO A 69 -4.33 -33.29 10.77
N PRO A 70 -3.62 -34.15 10.03
CA PRO A 70 -4.25 -35.12 9.13
C PRO A 70 -5.30 -35.97 9.86
N PRO A 71 -6.47 -36.23 9.23
CA PRO A 71 -7.53 -36.99 9.86
C PRO A 71 -7.07 -38.42 10.19
N THR A 72 -7.49 -38.92 11.34
CA THR A 72 -7.19 -40.28 11.80
C THR A 72 -8.47 -41.11 11.89
N ARG A 73 -8.35 -42.44 12.00
CA ARG A 73 -9.53 -43.29 12.24
C ARG A 73 -10.28 -42.94 13.54
N ALA A 74 -9.56 -42.48 14.55
CA ALA A 74 -10.14 -42.08 15.84
C ALA A 74 -10.76 -40.68 15.79
N GLN A 75 -10.23 -39.79 14.95
CA GLN A 75 -10.73 -38.44 14.77
C GLN A 75 -10.82 -38.14 13.26
N PRO A 76 -11.91 -38.60 12.60
CA PRO A 76 -12.05 -38.53 11.16
C PRO A 76 -12.39 -37.13 10.64
N PHE A 77 -12.93 -36.26 11.50
CA PHE A 77 -13.31 -34.89 11.15
C PHE A 77 -12.45 -33.87 11.90
N PRO A 78 -12.08 -32.74 11.26
CA PRO A 78 -11.35 -31.67 11.93
C PRO A 78 -12.23 -30.97 12.97
N ASP A 79 -11.59 -30.39 13.99
CA ASP A 79 -12.29 -29.56 14.97
C ASP A 79 -12.87 -28.31 14.30
N ALA A 80 -14.17 -28.07 14.49
CA ALA A 80 -14.87 -26.94 13.92
C ALA A 80 -14.32 -25.59 14.39
N SER A 81 -13.85 -25.51 15.65
CA SER A 81 -13.28 -24.27 16.18
C SER A 81 -11.95 -23.92 15.50
N ALA A 82 -11.09 -24.92 15.30
CA ALA A 82 -9.85 -24.79 14.55
C ALA A 82 -10.09 -24.43 13.07
N VAL A 83 -11.10 -25.03 12.43
CA VAL A 83 -11.46 -24.66 11.05
C VAL A 83 -11.91 -23.20 10.97
N SER A 84 -12.73 -22.74 11.91
CA SER A 84 -13.20 -21.35 11.98
C SER A 84 -12.05 -20.36 12.16
N GLY A 85 -11.09 -20.68 13.06
CA GLY A 85 -9.89 -19.86 13.27
C GLY A 85 -9.04 -19.74 12.00
N ALA A 86 -8.82 -20.85 11.30
CA ALA A 86 -8.09 -20.83 10.03
C ALA A 86 -8.80 -19.99 8.95
N GLN A 87 -10.14 -20.09 8.86
CA GLN A 87 -10.94 -19.26 7.96
C GLN A 87 -10.91 -17.78 8.34
N ALA A 88 -10.81 -17.43 9.62
CA ALA A 88 -10.67 -16.04 10.06
C ALA A 88 -9.35 -15.42 9.56
N LEU A 89 -8.24 -16.15 9.70
CA LEU A 89 -6.93 -15.73 9.19
C LEU A 89 -6.94 -15.60 7.66
N GLU A 90 -7.55 -16.55 6.94
CA GLU A 90 -7.70 -16.51 5.49
C GLU A 90 -8.54 -15.30 5.02
N ARG A 91 -9.64 -15.00 5.72
CA ARG A 91 -10.45 -13.80 5.44
C ARG A 91 -9.65 -12.52 5.67
N LEU A 92 -8.89 -12.46 6.75
CA LEU A 92 -8.06 -11.31 7.09
C LEU A 92 -6.99 -11.05 6.02
N SER A 93 -6.24 -12.08 5.59
CA SER A 93 -5.23 -11.93 4.54
C SER A 93 -5.82 -11.44 3.21
N LYS A 94 -7.01 -11.95 2.84
CA LYS A 94 -7.78 -11.48 1.69
C LYS A 94 -8.21 -10.02 1.81
N THR A 95 -8.69 -9.58 2.98
CA THR A 95 -9.07 -8.18 3.20
C THR A 95 -7.86 -7.25 3.07
N ILE A 96 -6.71 -7.61 3.64
CA ILE A 96 -5.47 -6.83 3.49
C ILE A 96 -5.06 -6.76 2.01
N GLY A 97 -5.09 -7.89 1.30
CA GLY A 97 -4.77 -7.94 -0.14
C GLY A 97 -5.73 -7.12 -1.01
N SER A 98 -7.01 -7.04 -0.64
CA SER A 98 -7.96 -6.16 -1.32
C SER A 98 -7.60 -4.69 -1.15
N LEU A 99 -7.26 -4.25 0.06
CA LEU A 99 -6.82 -2.87 0.33
C LEU A 99 -5.53 -2.53 -0.43
N GLU A 100 -4.57 -3.45 -0.47
CA GLU A 100 -3.36 -3.30 -1.28
C GLU A 100 -3.70 -3.04 -2.76
N GLY A 101 -4.60 -3.85 -3.33
CA GLY A 101 -5.08 -3.69 -4.71
C GLY A 101 -5.74 -2.32 -4.94
N GLN A 102 -6.58 -1.88 -4.00
CA GLN A 102 -7.23 -0.58 -4.08
C GLN A 102 -6.24 0.59 -4.03
N ILE A 103 -5.19 0.52 -3.20
CA ILE A 103 -4.13 1.54 -3.13
C ILE A 103 -3.38 1.66 -4.47
N ARG A 104 -3.04 0.52 -5.08
CA ARG A 104 -2.37 0.51 -6.40
C ARG A 104 -3.26 1.08 -7.50
N ALA A 105 -4.57 0.85 -7.40
CA ALA A 105 -5.57 1.35 -8.35
C ALA A 105 -6.02 2.80 -8.08
N GLN A 106 -5.49 3.47 -7.06
CA GLN A 106 -5.89 4.85 -6.76
C GLN A 106 -5.63 5.80 -7.95
N PRO A 107 -6.54 6.75 -8.21
CA PRO A 107 -6.31 7.79 -9.19
C PRO A 107 -5.11 8.67 -8.78
N VAL A 108 -4.42 9.19 -9.80
CA VAL A 108 -3.31 10.13 -9.68
C VAL A 108 -3.78 11.55 -9.96
N PRO A 109 -3.12 12.58 -9.38
CA PRO A 109 -3.38 13.96 -9.73
C PRO A 109 -3.08 14.20 -11.22
N GLU A 110 -4.09 14.56 -12.02
CA GLU A 110 -3.93 14.87 -13.44
C GLU A 110 -2.93 16.01 -13.67
N ASN A 111 -2.25 15.98 -14.82
CA ASN A 111 -1.40 17.08 -15.30
C ASN A 111 -2.15 17.87 -16.38
N ASP A 112 -3.34 18.39 -16.04
CA ASP A 112 -4.13 19.23 -16.96
C ASP A 112 -3.54 20.65 -17.01
N ARG A 113 -2.75 20.89 -18.05
CA ARG A 113 -2.08 22.17 -18.31
C ARG A 113 -3.05 23.29 -18.72
N MET A 114 -4.25 22.97 -19.18
CA MET A 114 -5.20 23.95 -19.72
C MET A 114 -6.04 24.60 -18.61
N MET A 115 -6.47 23.80 -17.63
CA MET A 115 -7.28 24.28 -16.49
C MET A 115 -6.48 24.46 -15.20
N GLN A 116 -5.15 24.34 -15.27
CA GLN A 116 -4.22 24.42 -14.13
C GLN A 116 -4.37 25.71 -13.31
N ARG A 117 -4.72 26.84 -13.97
CA ARG A 117 -4.95 28.14 -13.31
C ARG A 117 -6.28 28.24 -12.55
N TYR A 118 -7.25 27.37 -12.83
CA TYR A 118 -8.60 27.44 -12.27
C TYR A 118 -8.84 26.44 -11.12
N ARG A 119 -8.00 25.40 -11.00
CA ARG A 119 -8.05 24.46 -9.87
C ARG A 119 -7.18 24.96 -8.72
N GLN A 120 -7.64 24.80 -7.48
CA GLN A 120 -6.85 25.03 -6.26
C GLN A 120 -5.80 23.90 -6.08
N GLU A 121 -4.93 23.72 -7.07
CA GLU A 121 -4.02 22.57 -7.21
C GLU A 121 -3.13 22.39 -5.97
N ALA A 122 -2.56 23.48 -5.43
CA ALA A 122 -1.74 23.42 -4.23
C ALA A 122 -2.52 22.93 -2.99
N GLN A 123 -3.78 23.33 -2.83
CA GLN A 123 -4.60 22.91 -1.69
C GLN A 123 -5.03 21.44 -1.81
N ALA A 124 -5.40 21.00 -3.02
CA ALA A 124 -5.71 19.60 -3.29
C ALA A 124 -4.49 18.71 -3.06
N LEU A 125 -3.31 19.12 -3.55
CA LEU A 125 -2.06 18.38 -3.33
C LEU A 125 -1.68 18.31 -1.84
N ALA A 126 -1.88 19.38 -1.08
CA ALA A 126 -1.65 19.36 0.37
C ALA A 126 -2.63 18.41 1.10
N ALA A 127 -3.90 18.37 0.68
CA ALA A 127 -4.88 17.45 1.23
C ALA A 127 -4.56 15.98 0.90
N LEU A 128 -4.00 15.72 -0.29
CA LEU A 128 -3.49 14.40 -0.66
C LEU A 128 -2.31 13.99 0.20
N ALA A 129 -1.32 14.87 0.37
CA ALA A 129 -0.15 14.59 1.21
C ALA A 129 -0.57 14.21 2.65
N ALA A 130 -1.54 14.91 3.23
CA ALA A 130 -2.06 14.58 4.56
C ALA A 130 -2.75 13.20 4.61
N CYS A 131 -3.45 12.79 3.54
CA CYS A 131 -4.02 11.45 3.44
C CYS A 131 -2.92 10.39 3.31
N ASP A 132 -1.90 10.67 2.50
CA ASP A 132 -0.79 9.77 2.21
C ASP A 132 0.09 9.52 3.45
N GLU A 133 0.41 10.57 4.23
CA GLU A 133 1.09 10.44 5.53
C GLU A 133 0.31 9.52 6.47
N ARG A 134 -1.01 9.69 6.55
CA ARG A 134 -1.88 8.87 7.39
C ARG A 134 -1.91 7.42 6.91
N LEU A 135 -2.00 7.18 5.60
CA LEU A 135 -1.98 5.83 5.03
C LEU A 135 -0.67 5.11 5.34
N VAL A 136 0.47 5.79 5.24
CA VAL A 136 1.77 5.21 5.59
C VAL A 136 1.82 4.83 7.07
N GLY A 137 1.42 5.75 7.96
CA GLY A 137 1.42 5.49 9.40
C GLY A 137 0.50 4.33 9.80
N GLN A 138 -0.71 4.28 9.24
CA GLN A 138 -1.66 3.18 9.49
C GLN A 138 -1.16 1.84 8.95
N ALA A 139 -0.60 1.82 7.74
CA ALA A 139 -0.07 0.59 7.14
C ALA A 139 1.17 0.06 7.88
N GLU A 140 2.08 0.95 8.32
CA GLU A 140 3.23 0.54 9.15
C GLU A 140 2.77 0.04 10.51
N THR A 141 1.80 0.71 11.14
CA THR A 141 1.25 0.27 12.44
C THR A 141 0.62 -1.12 12.31
N LEU A 142 -0.18 -1.36 11.28
CA LEU A 142 -0.76 -2.67 11.00
C LEU A 142 0.31 -3.73 10.74
N ARG A 143 1.33 -3.40 9.92
CA ARG A 143 2.46 -4.29 9.66
C ARG A 143 3.19 -4.65 10.95
N ALA A 144 3.51 -3.66 11.78
CA ALA A 144 4.20 -3.85 13.05
C ALA A 144 3.36 -4.64 14.06
N LEU A 145 2.05 -4.42 14.08
CA LEU A 145 1.11 -5.14 14.95
C LEU A 145 1.12 -6.64 14.64
N LEU A 146 1.12 -7.00 13.35
CA LEU A 146 1.03 -8.37 12.86
C LEU A 146 2.37 -9.10 12.77
N ASP A 147 3.49 -8.37 12.79
CA ASP A 147 4.82 -8.92 12.60
C ASP A 147 5.17 -9.98 13.65
N GLY A 148 5.52 -11.19 13.18
CA GLY A 148 5.87 -12.33 14.03
C GLY A 148 4.76 -12.85 14.95
N ARG A 149 3.50 -12.40 14.80
CA ARG A 149 2.40 -12.84 15.66
C ARG A 149 1.89 -14.23 15.28
N ALA A 150 1.54 -15.02 16.28
CA ALA A 150 0.92 -16.32 16.09
C ALA A 150 -0.57 -16.20 15.70
N GLY A 151 -1.09 -17.18 14.95
CA GLY A 151 -2.47 -17.15 14.47
C GLY A 151 -3.52 -17.02 15.58
N VAL A 152 -3.31 -17.66 16.74
CA VAL A 152 -4.21 -17.56 17.90
C VAL A 152 -4.35 -16.10 18.36
N TRP A 153 -3.23 -15.40 18.52
CA TRP A 153 -3.23 -14.00 18.94
C TRP A 153 -3.91 -13.10 17.90
N ILE A 154 -3.67 -13.35 16.61
CA ILE A 154 -4.30 -12.58 15.53
C ILE A 154 -5.82 -12.75 15.54
N ILE A 155 -6.33 -13.96 15.82
CA ILE A 155 -7.76 -14.23 15.95
C ILE A 155 -8.35 -13.50 17.17
N GLU A 156 -7.68 -13.54 18.31
CA GLU A 156 -8.12 -12.84 19.53
C GLU A 156 -8.14 -11.32 19.35
N SER A 157 -7.20 -10.77 18.57
CA SER A 157 -7.09 -9.35 18.24
C SER A 157 -7.89 -8.93 17.00
N GLU A 158 -8.76 -9.80 16.45
CA GLU A 158 -9.55 -9.51 15.24
C GLU A 158 -10.29 -8.16 15.31
N PRO A 159 -10.95 -7.76 16.43
CA PRO A 159 -11.65 -6.48 16.51
C PRO A 159 -10.73 -5.27 16.31
N GLU A 160 -9.56 -5.26 16.97
CA GLU A 160 -8.59 -4.16 16.85
C GLU A 160 -8.01 -4.07 15.43
N ILE A 161 -7.69 -5.23 14.85
CA ILE A 161 -7.19 -5.31 13.48
C ILE A 161 -8.26 -4.80 12.50
N ALA A 162 -9.52 -5.18 12.69
CA ALA A 162 -10.64 -4.74 11.86
C ALA A 162 -10.82 -3.22 11.92
N ASP A 163 -10.70 -2.60 13.10
CA ASP A 163 -10.74 -1.14 13.25
C ASP A 163 -9.59 -0.46 12.51
N GLY A 164 -8.38 -1.03 12.57
CA GLY A 164 -7.23 -0.56 11.79
C GLY A 164 -7.47 -0.61 10.27
N LEU A 165 -8.02 -1.72 9.76
CA LEU A 165 -8.35 -1.87 8.34
C LEU A 165 -9.45 -0.91 7.89
N LYS A 166 -10.44 -0.66 8.75
CA LYS A 166 -11.50 0.32 8.50
C LYS A 166 -10.93 1.74 8.41
N ALA A 167 -10.00 2.10 9.30
CA ALA A 167 -9.34 3.41 9.28
C ALA A 167 -8.49 3.62 8.00
N ILE A 168 -7.83 2.57 7.50
CA ILE A 168 -7.12 2.59 6.22
C ILE A 168 -8.11 2.80 5.07
N SER A 169 -9.21 2.05 5.04
CA SER A 169 -10.25 2.17 4.01
C SER A 169 -10.91 3.55 4.00
N GLU A 170 -11.16 4.15 5.17
CA GLU A 170 -11.69 5.51 5.29
C GLU A 170 -10.70 6.54 4.75
N THR A 171 -9.42 6.44 5.09
CA THR A 171 -8.39 7.35 4.58
C THR A 171 -8.25 7.23 3.07
N LEU A 172 -8.34 6.01 2.52
CA LEU A 172 -8.29 5.76 1.09
C LEU A 172 -9.48 6.41 0.35
N ARG A 173 -10.69 6.29 0.91
CA ARG A 173 -11.89 6.96 0.36
C ARG A 173 -11.77 8.47 0.41
N ASN A 174 -11.26 9.03 1.51
CA ASN A 174 -11.03 10.48 1.64
C ASN A 174 -10.03 10.97 0.59
N ARG A 175 -8.92 10.23 0.39
CA ARG A 175 -7.94 10.54 -0.65
C ARG A 175 -8.58 10.57 -2.04
N GLN A 176 -9.40 9.57 -2.38
CA GLN A 176 -10.09 9.51 -3.66
C GLN A 176 -11.05 10.70 -3.85
N ALA A 177 -11.76 11.11 -2.79
CA ALA A 177 -12.66 12.25 -2.84
C ALA A 177 -11.93 13.56 -3.16
N VAL A 178 -10.69 13.75 -2.69
CA VAL A 178 -9.87 14.95 -3.01
C VAL A 178 -9.63 15.10 -4.52
N LEU A 179 -9.58 13.98 -5.26
CA LEU A 179 -9.34 13.98 -6.71
C LEU A 179 -10.61 14.07 -7.55
N GLN A 180 -11.79 14.01 -6.94
CA GLN A 180 -13.09 14.06 -7.62
C GLN A 180 -13.72 15.46 -7.60
N VAL A 181 -13.01 16.47 -7.09
CA VAL A 181 -13.46 17.87 -6.97
C VAL A 181 -12.92 18.72 -8.13
#